data_AF-A0A942PSU5-F1
#
_entry.id   AF-A0A942PSU5-F1
#
_cell.length_a   1.000
_cell.length_b   1.000
_cell.length_c   1.000
_cell.angle_alpha   90.00
_cell.angle_beta   90.00
_cell.angle_gamma   90.00
#
_symmetry.space_group_name_H-M   'P 1'
#
loop_
_entity.id
_entity.type
_entity.pdbx_description
1 polymer ?
#
loop_
_entity_poly.entity_id
_entity_poly.type
_entity_poly.pdbx_seq_one_letter_code
_entity_poly.pdbx_strand_id
1 'polypeptide(L)' 'MTRRVVEHKYHGTDNELLLVVTVFEEGINKQSIKKMNPYTKKINTLISSGNRYDWKRSG' A
#
# COMPACT_ATOMS: atom_id res chain seq x y z
N MET A 1 -6.40 -10.41 10.50
CA MET A 1 -6.94 -9.84 9.26
C MET A 1 -6.29 -8.50 9.00
N THR A 2 -5.29 -8.44 8.12
CA THR A 2 -4.49 -7.22 7.86
C THR A 2 -4.23 -7.06 6.38
N ARG A 3 -4.54 -5.88 5.85
CA ARG A 3 -4.24 -5.48 4.48
C ARG A 3 -2.96 -4.68 4.43
N ARG A 4 -2.31 -4.63 3.27
CA ARG A 4 -1.12 -3.79 3.09
C ARG A 4 -1.38 -2.73 2.06
N VAL A 5 -0.84 -1.54 2.30
CA VAL A 5 -0.99 -0.42 1.38
C VAL A 5 0.39 0.05 0.96
N VAL A 6 0.50 0.30 -0.33
CA VAL A 6 1.69 0.82 -0.97
C VAL A 6 1.33 2.10 -1.68
N GLU A 7 2.18 3.11 -1.51
CA GLU A 7 2.03 4.40 -2.15
C GLU A 7 3.28 4.68 -2.98
N HIS A 8 3.08 5.10 -4.23
CA HIS A 8 4.17 5.60 -5.05
C HIS A 8 3.69 6.73 -5.95
N LYS A 9 4.64 7.53 -6.42
CA LYS A 9 4.40 8.64 -7.33
C LYS A 9 4.55 8.17 -8.76
N TYR A 10 3.67 8.64 -9.64
CA TYR A 10 3.71 8.38 -11.07
C TYR A 10 3.52 9.70 -11.83
N HIS A 11 4.11 9.83 -13.01
CA HIS A 11 3.87 10.98 -13.87
C HIS A 11 2.78 10.60 -14.88
N GLY A 12 1.68 11.34 -14.88
CA GLY A 12 0.59 11.19 -15.85
C GLY A 12 1.03 11.62 -17.25
N THR A 13 0.15 11.43 -18.23
CA THR A 13 0.39 11.82 -19.64
C THR A 13 0.65 13.31 -19.78
N ASP A 14 0.05 14.12 -18.91
CA ASP A 14 0.09 15.57 -18.96
C ASP A 14 1.17 16.14 -18.02
N ASN A 15 2.14 15.31 -17.62
CA ASN A 15 3.19 15.60 -16.62
C ASN A 15 2.68 15.97 -15.22
N GLU A 16 1.42 15.70 -14.90
CA GLU A 16 0.92 15.80 -13.54
C GLU A 16 1.52 14.71 -12.64
N LEU A 17 1.80 15.06 -11.38
CA LEU A 17 2.31 14.13 -10.38
C LEU A 17 1.14 13.41 -9.70
N LEU A 18 0.94 12.15 -10.05
CA LEU A 18 -0.11 11.30 -9.50
C LEU A 18 0.37 10.51 -8.29
N LEU A 19 -0.51 10.34 -7.30
CA LEU A 19 -0.32 9.42 -6.19
C LEU A 19 -1.07 8.12 -6.48
N VAL A 20 -0.33 7.05 -6.71
CA VAL A 20 -0.90 5.71 -6.91
C VAL A 20 -0.91 4.98 -5.58
N VAL A 21 -2.11 4.61 -5.12
CA VAL A 21 -2.34 3.85 -3.89
C VAL A 21 -2.77 2.44 -4.25
N THR A 22 -1.98 1.45 -3.87
CA THR A 22 -2.29 0.03 -4.08
C THR A 22 -2.61 -0.64 -2.76
N VAL A 23 -3.83 -1.16 -2.63
CA VAL A 23 -4.29 -1.92 -1.45
C VAL A 23 -4.24 -3.40 -1.78
N PHE A 24 -3.43 -4.14 -1.02
CA PHE A 24 -3.33 -5.60 -1.11
C PHE A 24 -4.29 -6.24 -0.12
N GLU A 25 -5.05 -7.20 -0.62
CA GLU A 25 -5.92 -8.06 0.18
C GLU A 25 -5.12 -8.91 1.18
N GLU A 26 -5.87 -9.52 2.09
CA GLU A 26 -5.31 -10.32 3.15
C GLU A 26 -4.57 -11.55 2.62
N GLY A 27 -3.51 -11.96 3.31
CA GLY A 27 -2.68 -13.11 2.93
C GLY A 27 -1.49 -12.77 2.03
N ILE A 28 -1.48 -11.59 1.38
CA ILE A 28 -0.29 -11.13 0.67
C ILE A 28 0.79 -10.75 1.69
N ASN A 29 2.04 -11.20 1.51
CA ASN A 29 3.18 -10.93 2.40
C ASN A 29 4.09 -9.78 1.87
N LYS A 30 4.99 -9.24 2.71
CA LYS A 30 5.86 -8.10 2.32
C LYS A 30 6.83 -8.47 1.20
N GLN A 31 7.27 -9.72 1.13
CA GLN A 31 8.21 -10.18 0.10
C GLN A 31 7.52 -10.24 -1.27
N SER A 32 6.29 -10.74 -1.34
CA SER A 32 5.49 -10.75 -2.57
C SER A 32 5.24 -9.33 -3.08
N ILE A 33 4.93 -8.38 -2.19
CA ILE A 33 4.76 -6.97 -2.55
C ILE A 33 6.05 -6.39 -3.13
N LYS A 34 7.20 -6.65 -2.50
CA LYS A 34 8.50 -6.20 -3.03
C LYS A 34 8.85 -6.83 -4.37
N LYS A 35 8.43 -8.07 -4.65
CA LYS A 35 8.61 -8.70 -5.96
C LYS A 35 7.73 -8.04 -7.04
N MET A 36 6.48 -7.72 -6.69
CA MET A 36 5.54 -7.07 -7.62
C MET A 36 5.86 -5.59 -7.86
N ASN A 37 6.32 -4.89 -6.83
CA ASN A 37 6.66 -3.47 -6.90
C ASN A 37 7.98 -3.21 -6.14
N PRO A 38 9.13 -3.46 -6.78
CA PRO A 38 10.45 -3.35 -6.15
C PRO A 38 10.83 -1.92 -5.76
N TYR A 39 10.21 -0.92 -6.40
CA TYR A 39 10.47 0.50 -6.12
C TYR A 39 9.68 1.03 -4.92
N THR A 40 8.86 0.19 -4.30
CA THR A 40 8.08 0.55 -3.13
C THR A 40 8.98 0.81 -1.93
N LYS A 41 9.07 2.07 -1.51
CA LYS A 41 9.84 2.48 -0.32
C LYS A 41 9.03 2.40 0.98
N LYS A 42 7.71 2.57 0.91
CA LYS A 42 6.82 2.58 2.08
C LYS A 42 5.73 1.53 1.92
N ILE A 43 5.64 0.64 2.91
CA ILE A 43 4.58 -0.37 3.01
C ILE A 43 3.88 -0.15 4.34
N ASN A 44 2.66 0.39 4.29
CA ASN A 44 1.82 0.58 5.45
C ASN A 44 0.93 -0.65 5.67
N THR A 45 0.40 -0.80 6.88
CA THR A 45 -0.49 -1.90 7.24
C THR A 45 -1.83 -1.34 7.71
N LEU A 46 -2.90 -1.84 7.13
CA LEU A 46 -4.27 -1.59 7.56
C LEU A 46 -4.74 -2.76 8.42
N ILE A 47 -5.34 -2.45 9.55
CA ILE A 47 -5.92 -3.43 10.49
C ILE A 47 -7.43 -3.31 10.41
N SER A 48 -8.11 -4.45 10.34
CA SER A 48 -9.58 -4.47 10.40
C SER A 48 -10.07 -3.98 11.78
N SER A 49 -11.05 -3.09 11.76
CA SER A 49 -11.67 -2.42 12.91
C SER A 49 -13.19 -2.44 12.69
N GLY A 50 -13.79 -3.62 12.90
CA GLY A 50 -15.19 -3.88 12.58
C GLY A 50 -15.47 -3.80 11.07
N ASN A 51 -16.30 -2.85 10.65
CA ASN A 51 -16.64 -2.59 9.24
C ASN A 51 -15.69 -1.61 8.54
N ARG A 52 -14.59 -1.22 9.18
CA ARG A 52 -13.60 -0.27 8.64
C ARG A 52 -12.20 -0.82 8.75
N TYR A 53 -11.26 -0.16 8.08
CA TYR A 53 -9.85 -0.44 8.19
C TYR A 53 -9.13 0.79 8.74
N ASP A 54 -8.38 0.59 9.83
CA ASP A 54 -7.59 1.63 10.47
C ASP A 54 -6.10 1.43 10.18
N TRP A 55 -5.35 2.53 10.14
CA TRP A 55 -3.91 2.48 10.01
C TRP A 55 -3.27 1.89 11.25
N LYS A 56 -2.41 0.87 11.06
CA LYS A 56 -1.52 0.42 12.12
C LYS A 56 -0.59 1.56 12.48
N ARG A 57 -0.74 2.13 13.69
CA ARG A 57 0.21 3.10 14.22
C ARG A 57 1.59 2.46 14.24
N SER A 58 2.52 3.05 13.49
CA SER A 58 3.94 2.73 13.57
C SER A 58 4.46 3.62 14.69
N GLY A 59 4.71 3.03 15.85
CA GLY A 59 5.43 3.70 16.95
C GLY A 59 6.89 3.92 16.59
#